data_AF-A0A7X7ADV8-F1
#
_entry.id   AF-A0A7X7ADV8-F1
#
_cell.length_a   1.000
_cell.length_b   1.000
_cell.length_c   1.000
_cell.angle_alpha   90.00
_cell.angle_beta   90.00
_cell.angle_gamma   90.00
#
_symmetry.space_group_name_H-M   'P 1'
#
loop_
_entity.id
_entity.type
_entity.pdbx_description
1 polymer ?
#
loop_
_entity_poly.entity_id
_entity_poly.type
_entity_poly.pdbx_seq_one_letter_code
_entity_poly.pdbx_strand_id
1 'polypeptide(L)' 'MNELTRYLITFLTFGAVMYALMGVDFGKFIHKNRTLQAQLLLIFLSMAITYCVIQFLFSLPLFF' A
#
# COMPACT_ATOMS: atom_id res chain seq x y z
N MET A 1 8.28 -22.13 -1.62
CA MET A 1 8.00 -21.40 -0.36
C MET A 1 6.55 -21.62 0.02
N ASN A 2 6.26 -21.91 1.29
CA ASN A 2 4.90 -22.20 1.75
C ASN A 2 3.96 -21.01 1.45
N GLU A 3 2.76 -21.31 0.96
CA GLU A 3 1.76 -20.29 0.62
C GLU A 3 1.43 -19.37 1.81
N LEU A 4 1.51 -19.92 3.03
CA LEU A 4 1.37 -19.16 4.29
C LEU A 4 2.35 -18.00 4.42
N THR A 5 3.62 -18.17 4.05
CA THR A 5 4.65 -17.14 4.18
C THR A 5 4.34 -15.96 3.26
N ARG A 6 3.83 -16.25 2.06
CA ARG A 6 3.40 -15.28 1.06
C ARG A 6 2.19 -14.46 1.52
N TYR A 7 1.21 -15.10 2.16
CA TYR A 7 0.06 -14.38 2.74
C TYR A 7 0.48 -13.48 3.91
N LEU A 8 1.35 -13.96 4.80
CA LEU A 8 1.84 -13.18 5.95
C LEU A 8 2.57 -11.90 5.52
N ILE A 9 3.46 -12.02 4.53
CA ILE A 9 4.19 -10.87 4.00
C ILE A 9 3.24 -9.88 3.32
N THR A 10 2.30 -10.39 2.52
CA THR A 10 1.29 -9.55 1.87
C THR A 10 0.50 -8.73 2.89
N PHE A 11 0.08 -9.36 3.99
CA PHE A 11 -0.68 -8.70 5.05
C PHE A 11 0.16 -7.65 5.81
N LEU A 12 1.41 -7.99 6.15
CA LEU A 12 2.35 -7.05 6.79
C LEU A 12 2.67 -5.85 5.90
N THR A 13 2.92 -6.09 4.62
CA THR A 13 3.21 -5.03 3.64
C THR A 13 1.99 -4.13 3.45
N PHE A 14 0.78 -4.69 3.35
CA PHE A 14 -0.45 -3.91 3.26
C PHE A 14 -0.65 -3.01 4.48
N GLY A 15 -0.45 -3.55 5.69
CA GLY A 15 -0.52 -2.77 6.93
C GLY A 15 0.51 -1.65 6.99
N ALA A 16 1.75 -1.93 6.58
CA ALA A 16 2.83 -0.93 6.54
C ALA A 16 2.55 0.20 5.52
N VAL A 17 2.04 -0.14 4.33
CA VAL A 17 1.66 0.84 3.30
C VAL A 17 0.49 1.69 3.78
N MET A 18 -0.52 1.08 4.41
CA MET A 18 -1.67 1.80 4.94
C MET A 18 -1.27 2.77 6.08
N TYR A 19 -0.36 2.35 6.96
CA TYR A 19 0.20 3.20 8.02
C TYR A 19 1.04 4.35 7.43
N ALA A 20 1.87 4.06 6.42
CA ALA A 20 2.65 5.07 5.71
C ALA A 20 1.75 6.11 5.03
N LEU A 21 0.64 5.68 4.42
CA LEU A 21 -0.35 6.59 3.85
C LEU A 21 -1.05 7.43 4.93
N MET A 22 -1.43 6.85 6.08
CA MET A 22 -2.01 7.65 7.18
C MET A 22 -1.08 8.75 7.70
N GLY A 23 0.24 8.54 7.62
CA GLY A 23 1.25 9.55 7.99
C GLY A 23 1.45 10.64 6.95
N VAL A 24 0.92 10.50 5.74
CA VAL A 24 1.01 11.54 4.71
C VAL A 24 -0.11 12.55 4.93
N ASP A 25 0.26 13.81 5.17
CA ASP A 25 -0.69 14.91 5.34
C ASP A 25 -1.29 15.32 3.99
N PHE A 26 -2.34 14.62 3.59
CA PHE A 26 -3.10 14.96 2.38
C PHE A 26 -3.93 16.23 2.53
N GLY A 27 -4.04 16.81 3.74
CA GLY A 27 -4.70 18.09 3.97
C GLY A 27 -4.03 19.23 3.21
N LYS A 28 -2.73 19.10 2.90
CA LYS A 28 -1.97 20.06 2.09
C LYS A 28 -2.27 19.96 0.59
N PHE A 29 -2.77 18.81 0.11
CA PHE A 29 -3.04 18.54 -1.31
C PHE A 29 -4.54 18.52 -1.65
N ILE A 30 -5.42 18.33 -0.66
CA ILE A 30 -6.86 18.18 -0.88
C ILE A 30 -7.56 19.52 -0.63
N HIS A 31 -8.07 20.12 -1.70
CA HIS A 31 -9.01 21.24 -1.58
C HIS A 31 -10.29 20.78 -0.87
N LYS A 32 -10.73 21.55 0.13
CA LYS A 32 -11.80 21.25 1.11
C LYS A 32 -13.12 20.72 0.53
N ASN A 33 -13.39 20.91 -0.77
CA ASN A 33 -14.61 20.47 -1.46
C ASN A 33 -14.53 19.11 -2.16
N ARG A 34 -13.37 18.43 -2.21
CA ARG A 34 -13.19 17.15 -2.96
C ARG A 34 -12.72 15.98 -2.07
N THR A 35 -13.16 15.94 -0.82
CA THR A 35 -12.74 14.93 0.18
C THR A 35 -13.02 13.48 -0.24
N LEU A 36 -14.20 13.19 -0.83
CA LEU A 36 -14.54 11.84 -1.29
C LEU A 36 -13.66 11.36 -2.46
N GLN A 37 -13.38 12.25 -3.42
CA GLN A 37 -12.52 11.92 -4.57
C GLN A 37 -11.10 11.64 -4.13
N ALA A 38 -10.61 12.40 -3.15
CA ALA A 38 -9.29 12.19 -2.60
C ALA A 38 -9.19 10.91 -1.76
N GLN A 39 -10.22 10.56 -0.98
CA GLN A 39 -10.27 9.27 -0.27
C GLN A 39 -10.25 8.09 -1.24
N LEU A 40 -11.02 8.15 -2.34
CA LEU A 40 -10.96 7.13 -3.39
C LEU A 40 -9.57 7.04 -4.01
N LEU A 41 -8.96 8.18 -4.33
CA LEU A 41 -7.60 8.23 -4.87
C LEU A 41 -6.59 7.60 -3.91
N LEU A 42 -6.74 7.83 -2.60
CA LEU A 42 -5.90 7.26 -1.56
C LEU A 42 -6.03 5.74 -1.47
N ILE A 43 -7.24 5.21 -1.60
CA ILE A 43 -7.48 3.78 -1.62
C ILE A 43 -6.83 3.16 -2.85
N PHE A 44 -7.01 3.75 -4.04
CA PHE A 44 -6.35 3.26 -5.25
C PHE A 44 -4.82 3.35 -5.16
N LEU A 45 -4.30 4.44 -4.58
CA LEU A 45 -2.88 4.64 -4.39
C LEU A 45 -2.29 3.62 -3.41
N SER A 46 -2.96 3.34 -2.29
CA SER A 46 -2.51 2.32 -1.34
C SER A 46 -2.52 0.93 -1.97
N MET A 47 -3.52 0.62 -2.80
CA MET A 47 -3.61 -0.64 -3.52
C MET A 47 -2.48 -0.81 -4.54
N ALA A 48 -2.19 0.25 -5.31
CA ALA A 48 -1.10 0.26 -6.28
C ALA A 48 0.27 0.12 -5.60
N ILE A 49 0.52 0.86 -4.52
CA ILE A 49 1.78 0.77 -3.77
C ILE A 49 1.94 -0.61 -3.16
N THR A 50 0.89 -1.17 -2.56
CA THR A 50 0.93 -2.53 -2.00
C THR A 50 1.30 -3.55 -3.06
N TYR A 51 0.66 -3.51 -4.23
CA TYR A 51 0.96 -4.44 -5.32
C TYR A 51 2.41 -4.31 -5.80
N CYS A 52 2.90 -3.08 -5.95
CA CYS A 52 4.27 -2.81 -6.38
C CYS A 52 5.30 -3.33 -5.36
N VAL A 53 5.07 -3.11 -4.06
CA VAL A 53 5.96 -3.59 -2.99
C VAL A 53 5.95 -5.11 -2.90
N ILE A 54 4.78 -5.76 -3.03
CA ILE A 54 4.69 -7.23 -3.05
C ILE A 54 5.42 -7.79 -4.26
N GLN A 55 5.19 -7.23 -5.45
CA GLN A 55 5.86 -7.66 -6.68
C GLN A 55 7.38 -7.52 -6.55
N PHE A 56 7.85 -6.42 -5.94
CA PHE A 56 9.27 -6.22 -5.66
C PHE A 56 9.82 -7.24 -4.66
N LEU A 57 9.10 -7.50 -3.56
CA LEU A 57 9.50 -8.52 -2.58
C LEU A 57 9.57 -9.92 -3.20
N PHE A 58 8.62 -10.27 -4.06
CA PHE A 58 8.61 -11.53 -4.79
C PHE A 58 9.73 -11.65 -5.83
N SER A 59 10.16 -10.52 -6.38
CA SER A 59 11.27 -10.47 -7.34
C SER A 59 12.65 -10.49 -6.69
N LEU A 60 12.76 -10.39 -5.36
CA LEU A 60 14.04 -10.47 -4.68
C LEU A 60 14.59 -11.91 -4.72
N PRO A 61 15.89 -12.09 -4.96
CA PRO A 61 16.53 -13.41 -5.09
C PRO A 61 16.53 -14.23 -3.80
N LEU A 62 16.14 -13.62 -2.67
CA LEU A 62 15.94 -14.30 -1.39
C LEU A 62 14.64 -15.14 -1.36
N PHE A 63 13.75 -14.94 -2.35
CA PHE A 63 12.47 -15.62 -2.54
C PHE A 63 12.45 -16.57 -3.76
N PHE A 64 13.57 -16.70 -4.49
CA PHE A 64 13.74 -17.59 -5.66
C PHE A 64 14.39 -18.93 -5.28
#